data_AF-C4NU19-F1
#
_entry.id   AF-C4NU19-F1
#
_cell.length_a   1.000
_cell.length_b   1.000
_cell.length_c   1.000
_cell.angle_alpha   90.00
_cell.angle_beta   90.00
_cell.angle_gamma   90.00
#
_symmetry.space_group_name_H-M   'P 1'
#
loop_
_entity.id
_entity.type
_entity.pdbx_description
1 polymer ?
#
loop_
_entity_poly.entity_id
_entity_poly.type
_entity_poly.pdbx_seq_one_letter_code
_entity_poly.pdbx_strand_id
1 'polypeptide(L)' 'LQAGLYMMMYTITASLPLLMGIATISHQFSSLNMFSLHPMYFLTSPKLWWLIMMTAFMMKMPMYGVHLWLPK' A
#
# COMPACT_ATOMS: atom_id res chain seq x y z
N LEU A 1 -11.24 23.16 -8.79
CA LEU A 1 -9.84 22.73 -9.02
C LEU A 1 -9.21 22.08 -7.78
N GLN A 2 -9.41 22.63 -6.59
CA GLN A 2 -8.81 22.10 -5.35
C GLN A 2 -9.20 20.64 -5.04
N ALA A 3 -10.44 20.22 -5.29
CA ALA A 3 -10.90 18.84 -5.07
C ALA A 3 -10.16 17.78 -5.93
N GLY A 4 -9.75 18.15 -7.16
CA GLY A 4 -8.96 17.26 -8.01
C GLY A 4 -7.54 17.05 -7.46
N LEU A 5 -6.93 18.11 -6.93
CA LEU A 5 -5.61 18.05 -6.29
C LEU A 5 -5.64 17.18 -5.02
N TYR A 6 -6.69 17.29 -4.20
CA TYR A 6 -6.83 16.45 -2.99
C TYR A 6 -6.97 14.96 -3.33
N MET A 7 -7.76 14.61 -4.35
CA MET A 7 -7.89 13.23 -4.82
C MET A 7 -6.57 12.67 -5.36
N MET A 8 -5.85 13.48 -6.15
CA MET A 8 -4.55 13.10 -6.70
C MET A 8 -3.50 12.90 -5.60
N MET A 9 -3.39 13.81 -4.65
CA MET A 9 -2.44 13.68 -3.53
C MET A 9 -2.77 12.47 -2.65
N TYR A 10 -4.04 12.19 -2.42
CA TYR A 10 -4.46 11.02 -1.64
C TYR A 10 -4.11 9.70 -2.34
N THR A 11 -4.34 9.60 -3.66
CA THR A 11 -3.96 8.40 -4.43
C THR A 11 -2.45 8.19 -4.54
N ILE A 12 -1.68 9.28 -4.68
CA ILE A 12 -0.20 9.21 -4.71
C ILE A 12 0.34 8.77 -3.34
N THR A 13 -0.08 9.43 -2.26
CA THR A 13 0.40 9.08 -0.90
C THR A 13 0.01 7.66 -0.50
N ALA A 14 -1.15 7.19 -0.93
CA ALA A 14 -1.60 5.81 -0.72
C ALA A 14 -0.81 4.77 -1.53
N SER A 15 -0.38 5.10 -2.75
CA SER A 15 0.30 4.15 -3.65
C SER A 15 1.79 3.98 -3.36
N LEU A 16 2.45 5.00 -2.81
CA LEU A 16 3.87 4.99 -2.45
C LEU A 16 4.29 3.85 -1.48
N PRO A 17 3.62 3.62 -0.33
CA PRO A 17 4.02 2.55 0.59
C PRO A 17 3.82 1.15 -0.02
N LEU A 18 2.79 0.98 -0.84
CA LEU A 18 2.56 -0.27 -1.58
C LEU A 18 3.66 -0.51 -2.61
N LEU A 19 4.05 0.52 -3.36
CA LEU A 19 5.14 0.42 -4.35
C LEU A 19 6.47 0.07 -3.67
N MET A 20 6.75 0.67 -2.52
CA MET A 20 7.93 0.34 -1.73
C MET A 20 7.93 -1.12 -1.25
N GLY A 21 6.77 -1.63 -0.80
CA GLY A 21 6.60 -3.05 -0.49
C GLY A 21 6.89 -3.96 -1.69
N ILE A 22 6.27 -3.71 -2.83
CA ILE A 22 6.48 -4.53 -4.04
C ILE A 22 7.94 -4.49 -4.52
N ALA A 23 8.62 -3.34 -4.44
CA ALA A 23 10.03 -3.21 -4.78
C ALA A 23 10.94 -4.04 -3.86
N THR A 24 10.61 -4.13 -2.57
CA THR A 24 11.37 -5.00 -1.66
C THR A 24 11.16 -6.50 -1.93
N ILE A 25 9.95 -6.91 -2.33
CA ILE A 25 9.69 -8.29 -2.80
C ILE A 25 10.48 -8.56 -4.08
N SER A 26 10.42 -7.67 -5.08
CA SER A 26 11.08 -7.92 -6.37
C SER A 26 12.59 -8.05 -6.20
N HIS A 27 13.20 -7.26 -5.31
CA HIS A 27 14.63 -7.37 -5.00
C HIS A 27 14.98 -8.70 -4.33
N GLN A 28 14.11 -9.25 -3.48
CA GLN A 28 14.37 -10.51 -2.76
C GLN A 28 14.07 -11.75 -3.61
N PHE A 29 12.99 -11.72 -4.38
CA PHE A 29 12.48 -12.90 -5.10
C PHE A 29 12.86 -12.94 -6.58
N SER A 30 13.45 -11.87 -7.12
CA SER A 30 13.75 -11.66 -8.56
C SER A 30 12.55 -11.85 -9.50
N SER A 31 11.37 -12.08 -8.93
CA SER A 31 10.12 -12.43 -9.56
C SER A 31 8.98 -11.87 -8.71
N LEU A 32 7.91 -11.46 -9.38
CA LEU A 32 6.73 -10.84 -8.77
C LEU A 32 5.52 -11.79 -8.77
N ASN A 33 5.75 -13.08 -9.01
CA ASN A 33 4.66 -14.03 -9.13
C ASN A 33 4.11 -14.38 -7.74
N MET A 34 2.83 -14.07 -7.50
CA MET A 34 2.17 -14.30 -6.20
C MET A 34 2.21 -15.78 -5.79
N PHE A 35 2.18 -16.71 -6.76
CA PHE A 35 2.27 -18.15 -6.50
C PHE A 35 3.66 -18.62 -6.05
N SER A 36 4.70 -17.84 -6.35
CA SER A 36 6.08 -18.17 -5.98
C SER A 36 6.50 -17.64 -4.60
N LEU A 37 5.64 -16.85 -3.95
CA LEU A 37 5.90 -16.28 -2.63
C LEU A 37 5.71 -17.35 -1.54
N HIS A 38 6.81 -17.94 -1.09
CA HIS A 38 6.77 -18.92 -0.01
C HIS A 38 6.68 -18.23 1.38
N PRO A 39 5.82 -18.69 2.30
CA PRO A 39 5.59 -18.02 3.59
C PRO A 39 6.83 -17.98 4.51
N MET A 40 7.83 -18.84 4.28
CA MET A 40 9.08 -18.88 5.06
C MET A 40 9.94 -17.61 4.93
N TYR A 41 9.73 -16.79 3.90
CA TYR A 41 10.57 -15.61 3.67
C TYR A 41 10.16 -14.39 4.50
N PHE A 42 8.92 -14.37 5.02
CA PHE A 42 8.48 -13.31 5.92
C PHE A 42 8.96 -13.50 7.36
N LEU A 43 9.77 -14.53 7.66
CA LEU A 43 10.19 -14.85 9.02
C LEU A 43 11.06 -13.76 9.67
N THR A 44 11.81 -12.98 8.90
CA THR A 44 12.74 -11.98 9.46
C THR A 44 12.02 -10.77 10.06
N SER A 45 10.89 -10.35 9.50
CA SER A 45 10.11 -9.23 10.02
C SER A 45 8.63 -9.28 9.58
N PRO A 46 7.86 -10.27 10.03
CA PRO A 46 6.48 -10.47 9.57
C PRO A 46 5.57 -9.30 9.95
N LYS A 47 5.85 -8.63 11.08
CA LYS A 47 5.09 -7.48 11.57
C LYS A 47 5.25 -6.24 10.69
N LEU A 48 6.47 -5.95 10.22
CA LEU A 48 6.73 -4.83 9.31
C LEU A 48 6.09 -5.06 7.95
N TRP A 49 6.22 -6.29 7.44
CA TRP A 49 5.62 -6.71 6.18
C TRP A 49 4.09 -6.64 6.21
N TRP A 50 3.50 -7.10 7.32
CA TRP A 50 2.08 -6.98 7.57
C TRP A 50 1.63 -5.52 7.64
N LEU A 51 2.38 -4.64 8.31
CA LEU A 51 2.08 -3.22 8.38
C LEU A 51 2.10 -2.55 7.00
N ILE A 52 3.12 -2.78 6.14
CA ILE A 52 3.14 -2.08 4.84
C ILE A 52 1.99 -2.57 3.94
N MET A 53 1.66 -3.86 3.99
CA MET A 53 0.53 -4.39 3.24
C MET A 53 -0.82 -3.91 3.78
N MET A 54 -0.98 -3.80 5.10
CA MET A 54 -2.20 -3.25 5.71
C MET A 54 -2.36 -1.76 5.44
N THR A 55 -1.30 -0.96 5.47
CA THR A 55 -1.39 0.48 5.16
C THR A 55 -1.91 0.75 3.74
N ALA A 56 -1.54 -0.10 2.77
CA ALA A 56 -2.05 -0.02 1.41
C ALA A 56 -3.55 -0.33 1.30
N PHE A 57 -4.06 -1.28 2.10
CA PHE A 57 -5.48 -1.59 2.18
C PHE A 57 -6.25 -0.51 2.95
N MET A 58 -5.69 0.02 4.05
CA MET A 58 -6.31 1.06 4.88
C MET A 58 -6.50 2.37 4.13
N MET A 59 -5.65 2.69 3.14
CA MET A 59 -5.83 3.87 2.30
C MET A 59 -6.89 3.70 1.19
N LYS A 60 -7.22 2.47 0.80
CA LYS A 60 -8.24 2.15 -0.23
C LYS A 60 -9.64 1.92 0.35
N MET A 61 -9.74 1.50 1.60
CA MET A 61 -11.03 1.35 2.29
C MET A 61 -11.43 2.71 2.87
N PRO A 62 -12.66 3.19 2.64
CA PRO A 62 -13.13 4.45 3.20
C PRO A 62 -13.32 4.32 4.71
N MET A 63 -12.23 4.40 5.48
CA MET A 63 -12.33 4.65 6.91
C MET A 63 -12.56 6.14 7.12
N TYR A 64 -13.54 6.43 7.99
CA TYR A 64 -14.26 7.68 8.20
C TYR A 64 -13.46 9.00 8.33
N GLY A 65 -12.12 8.97 8.33
CA GLY A 65 -11.25 10.15 8.43
C GLY A 65 -10.92 10.85 7.10
N VAL A 66 -11.19 10.25 5.95
CA VAL A 66 -10.84 10.79 4.61
C VAL A 66 -12.06 11.23 3.80
N HIS A 67 -13.20 11.35 4.47
CA HIS A 67 -14.44 11.87 3.89
C HIS A 67 -14.41 13.40 3.72
N LEU A 68 -13.24 13.99 3.51
CA LEU A 68 -13.05 15.41 3.20
C LEU A 68 -13.12 15.68 1.68
N TRP A 69 -13.13 14.63 0.85
CA TRP A 69 -13.24 14.74 -0.60
C TRP A 69 -14.67 14.68 -1.12
N LEU A 70 -15.63 14.17 -0.33
CA LEU A 70 -17.03 14.39 -0.71
C LEU A 70 -17.31 15.88 -0.50
N PRO A 71 -17.69 16.61 -1.56
CA PRO A 71 -18.39 17.86 -1.32
C PRO A 71 -19.63 17.50 -0.51
N LYS A 72 -19.98 18.33 0.46
CA LYS A 72 -21.39 18.44 0.80
C LYS A 72 -22.14 18.91 -0.44
#